data_AF-A0AA37XA43-F1
#
_entry.id   AF-A0AA37XA43-F1
#
_cell.length_a   1.000
_cell.length_b   1.000
_cell.length_c   1.000
_cell.angle_alpha   90.00
_cell.angle_beta   90.00
_cell.angle_gamma   90.00
#
_symmetry.space_group_name_H-M   'P 1'
#
loop_
_entity.id
_entity.type
_entity.pdbx_description
1 polymer ?
#
loop_
_entity_poly.entity_id
_entity_poly.type
_entity_poly.pdbx_seq_one_letter_code
_entity_poly.pdbx_strand_id
1 'polypeptide(L)'
;MHLTKGCYRGQETVAKVHNLGHPPRRLVMLHLDGSDGVLPAPGAEVLLGEQTIGAITSSALHHELGPIALALVRRGADAGADLLVRAEGLEIAAAQQVIVPPGAGATADVPRLPRLGAVRRER
;
A
#
# COMPACT_ATOMS: atom_id res chain seq x y z
N MET A 1 11.61 0.90 -18.35
CA MET A 1 11.14 2.21 -18.86
C MET A 1 12.31 3.18 -18.82
N HIS A 2 12.68 3.80 -19.95
CA HIS A 2 13.77 4.79 -20.00
C HIS A 2 13.17 6.19 -19.87
N LEU A 3 13.47 6.90 -18.79
CA LEU A 3 12.97 8.26 -18.55
C LEU A 3 13.56 9.31 -19.52
N THR A 4 14.52 8.90 -20.37
CA THR A 4 15.29 9.75 -21.29
C THR A 4 14.92 9.56 -22.77
N LYS A 5 13.93 8.73 -23.09
CA LYS A 5 13.46 8.52 -24.48
C LYS A 5 12.08 9.18 -24.64
N GLY A 6 11.80 9.67 -25.86
CA GLY A 6 10.74 10.63 -26.19
C GLY A 6 9.29 10.33 -25.76
N CYS A 7 8.37 11.23 -26.13
CA CYS A 7 7.02 11.31 -25.59
C CYS A 7 6.23 9.99 -25.66
N TYR A 8 5.90 9.41 -24.50
CA TYR A 8 5.11 8.17 -24.40
C TYR A 8 3.80 8.42 -23.64
N ARG A 9 2.75 7.64 -23.97
CA ARG A 9 1.45 7.75 -23.29
C ARG A 9 1.61 7.42 -21.81
N GLY A 10 1.14 8.32 -20.94
CA GLY A 10 1.26 8.17 -19.48
C GLY A 10 2.48 8.87 -18.86
N GLN A 11 3.31 9.57 -19.64
CA GLN A 11 4.44 10.33 -19.12
C GLN A 11 4.07 11.40 -18.09
N GLU A 12 2.87 11.99 -18.16
CA GLU A 12 2.40 12.98 -17.18
C GLU A 12 2.25 12.35 -15.78
N THR A 13 1.74 11.12 -15.72
CA THR A 13 1.59 10.36 -14.48
C THR A 13 2.95 9.94 -13.92
N VAL A 14 3.87 9.52 -14.80
CA VAL A 14 5.23 9.17 -14.39
C VAL A 14 6.01 10.41 -13.93
N ALA A 15 5.87 11.53 -14.64
CA ALA A 15 6.45 12.81 -14.25
C ALA A 15 5.85 13.32 -12.92
N LYS A 16 4.57 13.05 -12.63
CA LYS A 16 3.97 13.38 -11.33
C LYS A 16 4.61 12.61 -10.18
N VAL A 17 4.90 11.32 -10.36
CA VAL A 17 5.68 10.56 -9.36
C VAL A 17 7.10 11.12 -9.22
N HIS A 18 7.71 11.50 -10.34
CA HIS A 18 9.06 12.07 -10.34
C HIS A 18 9.13 13.48 -9.71
N ASN A 19 8.11 14.31 -9.90
CA ASN A 19 8.13 15.75 -9.59
C ASN A 19 7.30 16.14 -8.35
N LEU A 20 6.27 15.37 -7.98
CA LEU A 20 5.37 15.64 -6.85
C LEU A 20 5.65 14.77 -5.62
N GLY A 21 6.57 13.80 -5.73
CA GLY A 21 6.94 12.90 -4.64
C GLY A 21 6.21 11.54 -4.70
N HIS A 22 6.17 10.84 -3.58
CA HIS A 22 5.75 9.43 -3.57
C HIS A 22 4.24 9.23 -3.81
N PRO A 23 3.83 8.16 -4.54
CA PRO A 23 2.44 7.74 -4.60
C PRO A 23 1.84 7.50 -3.21
N PRO A 24 0.57 7.88 -2.94
CA PRO A 24 -0.01 7.82 -1.59
C PRO A 24 -0.21 6.40 -1.05
N ARG A 25 -0.13 5.38 -1.93
CA ARG A 25 -0.18 3.96 -1.58
C ARG A 25 1.05 3.22 -2.07
N ARG A 26 1.40 2.12 -1.41
CA ARG A 26 2.46 1.20 -1.82
C ARG A 26 1.91 -0.21 -1.91
N LEU A 27 2.47 -1.01 -2.82
CA LEU A 27 2.15 -2.43 -2.94
C LEU A 27 2.94 -3.21 -1.88
N VAL A 28 2.26 -4.11 -1.19
CA VAL A 28 2.84 -5.05 -0.23
C VAL A 28 2.40 -6.47 -0.56
N MET A 29 3.22 -7.44 -0.16
CA MET A 29 2.80 -8.83 -0.08
C MET A 29 2.46 -9.17 1.38
N LEU A 30 1.45 -10.00 1.58
CA LEU A 30 0.97 -10.44 2.88
C LEU A 30 1.08 -11.96 2.96
N HIS A 31 1.64 -12.46 4.05
CA HIS A 31 1.49 -13.85 4.47
C HIS A 31 0.26 -13.92 5.37
N LEU A 32 -0.72 -14.73 4.98
CA LEU A 32 -1.99 -14.83 5.69
C LEU A 32 -1.98 -16.08 6.58
N ASP A 33 -2.56 -15.97 7.76
CA ASP A 33 -2.90 -17.15 8.56
C ASP A 33 -3.90 -18.01 7.79
N GLY A 34 -3.53 -19.27 7.56
CA GLY A 34 -4.29 -20.23 6.76
C GLY A 34 -5.28 -21.07 7.54
N SER A 35 -5.38 -20.87 8.86
CA SER A 35 -6.11 -21.76 9.77
C SER A 35 -7.59 -21.97 9.38
N ASP A 36 -8.25 -20.93 8.85
CA ASP A 36 -9.66 -20.98 8.45
C ASP A 36 -9.88 -21.38 6.97
N GLY A 37 -8.81 -21.56 6.19
CA GLY A 37 -8.90 -21.98 4.77
C GLY A 37 -9.53 -20.97 3.81
N VAL A 38 -9.85 -19.76 4.27
CA VAL A 38 -10.44 -18.69 3.46
C VAL A 38 -9.36 -17.84 2.80
N LEU A 39 -9.43 -17.66 1.48
CA LEU A 39 -8.62 -16.67 0.77
C LEU A 39 -9.41 -15.36 0.60
N PRO A 40 -8.86 -14.20 0.98
CA PRO A 40 -9.54 -12.93 0.83
C PRO A 40 -9.72 -12.56 -0.64
N ALA A 41 -10.94 -12.17 -1.03
CA ALA A 41 -11.23 -11.67 -2.36
C ALA A 41 -10.59 -10.28 -2.61
N PRO A 42 -10.36 -9.89 -3.89
CA PRO A 42 -10.01 -8.52 -4.23
C PRO A 42 -11.00 -7.51 -3.63
N GLY A 43 -10.48 -6.46 -3.00
CA GLY A 43 -11.27 -5.47 -2.28
C GLY A 43 -11.43 -5.74 -0.78
N ALA A 44 -11.08 -6.93 -0.28
CA ALA A 44 -11.06 -7.21 1.16
C ALA A 44 -10.21 -6.19 1.92
N GLU A 45 -10.73 -5.68 3.04
CA GLU A 45 -10.10 -4.60 3.78
C GLU A 45 -8.84 -5.08 4.50
N VAL A 46 -7.80 -4.25 4.46
CA VAL A 46 -6.57 -4.44 5.24
C VAL A 46 -6.56 -3.42 6.36
N LEU A 47 -6.45 -3.89 7.59
CA LEU A 47 -6.56 -3.09 8.80
C LEU A 47 -5.25 -3.05 9.59
N LEU A 48 -5.02 -1.92 10.25
CA LEU A 48 -4.01 -1.74 11.29
C LEU A 48 -4.75 -1.39 12.58
N GLY A 49 -4.84 -2.35 13.51
CA GLY A 49 -5.87 -2.31 14.56
C GLY A 49 -7.25 -2.21 13.91
N GLU A 50 -8.03 -1.21 14.33
CA GLU A 50 -9.39 -0.97 13.80
C GLU A 50 -9.43 -0.13 12.50
N GLN A 51 -8.30 0.43 12.07
CA GLN A 51 -8.29 1.37 10.96
C GLN A 51 -8.05 0.65 9.63
N THR A 52 -8.98 0.76 8.67
CA THR A 52 -8.76 0.37 7.28
C THR A 52 -7.65 1.23 6.67
N ILE A 53 -6.55 0.59 6.27
CA ILE A 53 -5.37 1.24 5.67
C ILE A 53 -5.14 0.86 4.21
N GLY A 54 -5.86 -0.14 3.70
CA GLY A 54 -5.67 -0.65 2.35
C GLY A 54 -6.71 -1.68 1.95
N ALA A 55 -6.47 -2.32 0.81
CA ALA A 55 -7.31 -3.41 0.32
C ALA A 55 -6.48 -4.45 -0.44
N ILE A 56 -6.92 -5.70 -0.39
CA ILE A 56 -6.39 -6.81 -1.18
C ILE A 56 -6.62 -6.55 -2.67
N THR A 57 -5.61 -6.83 -3.49
CA THR A 57 -5.73 -6.82 -4.96
C THR A 57 -5.86 -8.22 -5.53
N SER A 58 -5.13 -9.18 -4.96
CA SER A 58 -5.13 -10.58 -5.40
C SER A 58 -4.65 -11.47 -4.27
N SER A 59 -5.09 -12.72 -4.25
CA SER A 59 -4.70 -13.73 -3.25
C SER A 59 -4.53 -15.10 -3.92
N ALA A 60 -3.73 -15.96 -3.31
CA ALA A 60 -3.46 -17.31 -3.80
C ALA A 60 -2.96 -18.23 -2.68
N LEU A 61 -3.13 -19.54 -2.86
CA LEU A 61 -2.43 -20.58 -2.10
C LEU A 61 -1.11 -20.90 -2.79
N HIS A 62 -0.01 -20.46 -2.19
CA HIS A 62 1.34 -20.76 -2.67
C HIS A 62 1.80 -22.13 -2.14
N HIS A 63 2.44 -22.93 -3.00
CA HIS A 63 2.83 -24.31 -2.64
C HIS A 63 3.86 -24.39 -1.51
N GLU A 64 4.79 -23.45 -1.43
CA GLU A 64 5.76 -23.33 -0.32
C GLU A 64 5.34 -22.37 0.80
N LEU A 65 4.93 -21.14 0.45
CA LEU A 65 4.65 -20.08 1.42
C LEU A 65 3.26 -20.17 2.07
N GLY A 66 2.40 -21.08 1.60
CA GLY A 66 1.00 -21.14 2.03
C GLY A 66 0.16 -19.97 1.50
N PRO A 67 -0.88 -19.55 2.23
CA PRO A 67 -1.75 -18.45 1.82
C PRO A 67 -1.03 -17.11 1.73
N ILE A 68 -1.06 -16.48 0.56
CA ILE A 68 -0.45 -15.16 0.32
C ILE A 68 -1.42 -14.21 -0.39
N ALA A 69 -1.20 -12.92 -0.22
CA ALA A 69 -1.93 -11.89 -0.95
C ALA A 69 -1.06 -10.69 -1.33
N LEU A 70 -1.52 -9.94 -2.33
CA LEU A 70 -1.03 -8.60 -2.65
C LEU A 70 -2.05 -7.57 -2.17
N ALA A 71 -1.57 -6.45 -1.66
CA ALA A 71 -2.42 -5.37 -1.18
C ALA A 71 -1.83 -3.99 -1.49
N LEU A 72 -2.72 -3.01 -1.68
CA LEU A 72 -2.34 -1.60 -1.71
C LEU A 72 -2.67 -0.95 -0.36
N VAL A 73 -1.63 -0.59 0.39
CA VAL A 73 -1.76 0.06 1.70
C VAL A 73 -1.31 1.51 1.63
N ARG A 74 -1.81 2.36 2.56
CA ARG A 74 -1.30 3.73 2.73
C ARG A 74 0.22 3.71 2.87
N ARG A 75 0.90 4.65 2.24
CA ARG A 75 2.38 4.65 2.22
C ARG A 75 3.01 4.78 3.60
N GLY A 76 2.40 5.56 4.50
CA GLY A 76 2.87 5.76 5.87
C GLY A 76 2.36 4.70 6.86
N ALA A 77 1.99 3.51 6.41
CA ALA A 77 1.80 2.36 7.29
C ALA A 77 3.17 1.75 7.60
N ASP A 78 3.41 1.46 8.88
CA ASP A 78 4.62 0.78 9.32
C ASP A 78 4.73 -0.58 8.61
N ALA A 79 5.93 -0.87 8.12
CA ALA A 79 6.24 -2.09 7.39
C ALA A 79 6.38 -3.32 8.30
N GLY A 80 6.66 -3.12 9.59
CA GLY A 80 6.75 -4.18 10.59
C GLY A 80 5.47 -4.40 11.39
N ALA A 81 4.40 -3.64 11.12
CA ALA A 81 3.16 -3.78 11.86
C ALA A 81 2.38 -5.02 11.45
N ASP A 82 1.86 -5.72 12.46
CA ASP A 82 0.87 -6.79 12.30
C ASP A 82 -0.43 -6.21 11.75
N LEU A 83 -0.96 -6.86 10.71
CA LEU A 83 -2.17 -6.43 10.04
C LEU A 83 -3.27 -7.49 10.18
N LEU A 84 -4.50 -7.04 9.99
CA LEU A 84 -5.65 -7.91 9.84
C LEU A 84 -6.24 -7.75 8.44
N VAL A 85 -6.76 -8.85 7.88
CA VAL A 85 -7.53 -8.84 6.64
C VAL A 85 -8.93 -9.31 6.94
N ARG A 86 -9.93 -8.48 6.64
CA ARG A 86 -11.33 -8.83 6.87
C ARG A 86 -11.90 -9.51 5.62
N ALA A 87 -12.25 -10.78 5.74
CA ALA A 87 -12.76 -11.60 4.64
C ALA A 87 -13.85 -12.55 5.13
N GLU A 88 -14.99 -12.58 4.44
CA GLU A 88 -16.12 -13.49 4.76
C GLU A 88 -16.58 -13.45 6.23
N GLY A 89 -16.46 -12.30 6.89
CA GLY A 89 -16.83 -12.13 8.31
C GLY A 89 -15.76 -12.58 9.31
N LEU A 90 -14.61 -13.05 8.82
CA LEU A 90 -13.44 -13.41 9.61
C LEU A 90 -12.38 -12.31 9.56
N GLU A 91 -11.54 -12.26 10.58
CA GLU A 91 -10.34 -11.43 10.63
C GLU A 91 -9.10 -12.32 10.58
N ILE A 92 -8.40 -12.27 9.46
CA ILE A 92 -7.24 -13.11 9.17
C ILE A 92 -5.98 -12.34 9.53
N ALA A 93 -5.15 -12.89 10.41
CA ALA A 93 -3.85 -12.31 10.73
C ALA A 93 -2.94 -12.28 9.49
N ALA A 94 -2.27 -11.15 9.26
CA ALA A 94 -1.46 -10.94 8.07
C ALA A 94 -0.13 -10.25 8.39
N ALA A 95 0.98 -10.93 8.08
CA ALA A 95 2.32 -10.38 8.19
C ALA A 95 2.76 -9.74 6.86
N GLN A 96 3.34 -8.53 6.92
CA GLN A 96 3.81 -7.82 5.73
C GLN A 96 5.18 -8.30 5.27
N GLN A 97 5.31 -8.56 3.97
CA GLN A 97 6.58 -8.60 3.26
C GLN A 97 6.74 -7.34 2.39
N VAL A 98 7.84 -6.62 2.59
CA VAL A 98 8.13 -5.38 1.87
C VAL A 98 8.61 -5.69 0.46
N ILE A 99 7.77 -5.41 -0.54
CA ILE A 99 8.17 -5.42 -1.97
C ILE A 99 8.46 -4.01 -2.46
N VAL A 100 7.66 -3.03 -2.02
CA VAL A 100 7.89 -1.61 -2.28
C VAL A 100 8.29 -0.93 -0.97
N PRO A 101 9.56 -0.50 -0.80
CA PRO A 101 9.99 0.25 0.37
C PRO A 101 9.18 1.53 0.56
N PRO A 102 8.88 1.96 1.80
CA PRO A 102 8.14 3.20 2.06
C PRO A 102 8.76 4.45 1.43
N GLY A 103 10.08 4.47 1.23
CA GLY A 103 10.82 5.55 0.57
C GLY A 103 10.93 5.45 -0.96
N ALA A 104 10.48 4.35 -1.59
CA ALA A 104 10.69 4.13 -3.02
C ALA A 104 9.76 5.00 -3.89
N GLY A 105 10.33 5.64 -4.91
CA GLY A 105 9.57 6.37 -5.94
C GLY A 105 9.54 7.89 -5.81
N ALA A 106 10.30 8.51 -4.91
CA ALA A 106 10.57 9.95 -4.99
C ALA A 106 11.98 10.22 -5.49
N THR A 107 12.07 11.14 -6.43
CA THR A 107 13.30 11.79 -6.90
C THR A 107 13.40 13.24 -6.42
N ALA A 108 12.34 13.75 -5.78
CA ALA A 108 12.27 15.07 -5.15
C ALA A 108 11.57 14.96 -3.79
N ASP A 109 12.13 15.59 -2.76
CA ASP A 109 11.54 15.67 -1.42
C ASP A 109 10.57 16.86 -1.35
N VAL A 110 9.31 16.62 -1.72
CA VAL A 110 8.27 17.66 -1.75
C VAL A 110 7.57 17.70 -0.38
N PRO A 111 7.71 18.79 0.40
CA PRO A 111 7.08 18.88 1.71
C PRO A 111 5.56 18.84 1.61
N ARG A 112 4.90 18.12 2.52
CA ARG A 112 3.44 18.08 2.61
C ARG A 112 2.90 19.42 3.08
N LEU A 113 2.29 20.17 2.18
CA LEU A 113 1.58 21.40 2.53
C LEU A 113 0.35 21.06 3.39
N PRO A 114 0.16 21.72 4.55
CA PRO A 114 -1.06 21.54 5.33
C PRO A 114 -2.28 22.00 4.53
N ARG A 115 -3.44 21.42 4.81
CA ARG A 115 -4.71 21.85 4.19
C ARG A 115 -4.91 23.34 4.44
N LEU A 116 -5.33 24.08 3.41
CA LEU A 116 -5.60 25.50 3.50
C LEU A 116 -6.61 25.75 4.66
N GLY A 117 -6.18 26.46 5.71
CA GLY A 117 -6.96 26.71 6.93
C GLY A 117 -6.58 25.90 8.17
N ALA A 118 -5.66 24.92 8.08
CA ALA A 118 -5.24 24.12 9.24
C ALA A 118 -4.31 24.87 10.21
N VAL A 119 -3.65 25.95 9.75
CA VAL A 119 -2.74 26.76 10.57
C VAL A 119 -3.49 28.02 11.00
N ARG A 120 -3.92 28.06 12.27
CA ARG A 120 -4.44 29.30 12.88
C ARG A 120 -3.23 30.17 13.21
N ARG A 121 -3.06 31.29 12.48
CA ARG A 121 -2.08 32.31 12.88
C ARG A 121 -2.55 32.92 14.19
N GLU A 122 -1.79 32.74 15.26
CA GLU A 122 -1.94 33.52 16.49
C GLU A 122 -1.63 34.98 16.16
N ARG A 123 -2.49 35.89 16.63
CA ARG A 123 -2.35 37.33 16.46
C ARG A 123 -1.43 37.90 17.53
#